data_AF-A0A0C3LCM2-F1
#
_entry.id   AF-A0A0C3LCM2-F1
#
_cell.length_a   1.000
_cell.length_b   1.000
_cell.length_c   1.000
_cell.angle_alpha   90.00
_cell.angle_beta   90.00
_cell.angle_gamma   90.00
#
_symmetry.space_group_name_H-M   'P 1'
#
loop_
_entity.id
_entity.type
_entity.pdbx_description
1 polymer ?
#
loop_
_entity_poly.entity_id
_entity_poly.type
_entity_poly.pdbx_seq_one_letter_code
_entity_poly.pdbx_strand_id
1 'polypeptide(L)'
;VRDLTDGLAYLHGKTSPVRHGDLKTRNILINGEVRAVLADSGLSKALGEGPTGLTTSDSFKGTLRYCSPEVVKDSASSHSLPSDIWAWACLILEVLMDTIPYAEKKSPHSIIFALVSGELPAQAADLFIPVSGIKLVLGQCWAVDPCK
;
A
#
# COMPACT_ATOMS: atom_id res chain seq x y z
N VAL A 1 -12.50 3.50 -6.09
CA VAL A 1 -11.33 3.07 -6.89
C VAL A 1 -10.73 4.23 -7.67
N ARG A 2 -11.44 4.80 -8.66
CA ARG A 2 -10.94 5.92 -9.50
C ARG A 2 -10.36 7.09 -8.69
N ASP A 3 -11.13 7.65 -7.76
CA ASP A 3 -10.68 8.79 -6.95
C ASP A 3 -9.36 8.51 -6.19
N LEU A 4 -9.18 7.28 -5.71
CA LEU A 4 -7.96 6.88 -5.02
C LEU A 4 -6.77 6.78 -5.97
N THR A 5 -7.00 6.25 -7.16
CA THR A 5 -6.00 6.19 -8.23
C THR A 5 -5.60 7.60 -8.66
N ASP A 6 -6.56 8.49 -8.86
CA ASP A 6 -6.31 9.87 -9.28
C ASP A 6 -5.55 10.65 -8.19
N GLY A 7 -5.93 10.48 -6.92
CA GLY A 7 -5.23 11.08 -5.78
C GLY A 7 -3.78 10.58 -5.66
N LEU A 8 -3.56 9.28 -5.86
CA LEU A 8 -2.21 8.71 -5.79
C LEU A 8 -1.35 9.16 -6.98
N ALA A 9 -1.91 9.14 -8.19
CA ALA A 9 -1.26 9.65 -9.39
C ALA A 9 -0.90 11.13 -9.25
N TYR A 10 -1.75 11.94 -8.60
CA TYR A 10 -1.43 13.32 -8.29
C TYR A 10 -0.20 13.47 -7.37
N LEU A 11 -0.08 12.65 -6.32
CA LEU A 11 1.09 12.68 -5.43
C LEU A 11 2.38 12.25 -6.15
N HIS A 12 2.30 11.14 -6.89
CA HIS A 12 3.42 10.55 -7.61
C HIS A 12 3.87 11.41 -8.79
N GLY A 13 2.95 12.15 -9.43
CA GLY A 13 3.20 12.98 -10.61
C GLY A 13 3.70 14.40 -10.31
N LYS A 14 3.92 14.77 -9.05
CA LYS A 14 4.49 16.08 -8.69
C LYS A 14 5.92 16.23 -9.22
N THR A 15 6.34 17.49 -9.45
CA THR A 15 7.73 17.83 -9.84
C THR A 15 8.77 17.25 -8.90
N SER A 16 8.46 17.21 -7.60
CA SER A 16 9.13 16.36 -6.63
C SER A 16 8.12 15.29 -6.20
N PRO A 17 8.22 14.06 -6.73
CA PRO A 17 7.26 13.00 -6.44
C PRO A 17 7.13 12.75 -4.94
N VAL A 18 5.90 12.60 -4.46
CA VAL A 18 5.60 12.36 -3.06
C VAL A 18 5.07 10.95 -2.89
N ARG A 19 5.72 10.15 -2.04
CA ARG A 19 5.14 8.89 -1.55
C ARG A 19 4.19 9.15 -0.39
N HIS A 20 3.15 8.34 -0.25
CA HIS A 20 2.21 8.38 0.86
C HIS A 20 2.75 7.66 2.10
N GLY A 21 3.19 6.40 1.94
CA GLY A 21 3.83 5.59 2.99
C GLY A 21 2.92 4.91 4.02
N ASP A 22 1.61 5.19 4.01
CA ASP A 22 0.62 4.48 4.87
C ASP A 22 -0.77 4.39 4.22
N LEU A 23 -0.83 3.93 2.96
CA LEU A 23 -2.12 3.71 2.30
C LEU A 23 -2.85 2.52 2.94
N LYS A 24 -4.07 2.79 3.43
CA LYS A 24 -5.01 1.82 4.00
C LYS A 24 -6.42 2.40 4.00
N THR A 25 -7.44 1.57 4.08
CA THR A 25 -8.85 2.02 4.11
C THR A 25 -9.14 3.03 5.21
N ARG A 26 -8.52 2.89 6.39
CA ARG A 26 -8.65 3.85 7.51
C ARG A 26 -8.16 5.27 7.17
N ASN A 27 -7.26 5.41 6.20
CA ASN A 27 -6.73 6.68 5.76
C ASN A 27 -7.46 7.22 4.52
N ILE A 28 -8.63 6.67 4.21
CA ILE A 28 -9.52 7.17 3.15
C ILE A 28 -10.73 7.84 3.79
N LEU A 29 -10.96 9.10 3.43
CA LEU A 29 -12.14 9.84 3.82
C LEU A 29 -13.14 9.90 2.67
N ILE A 30 -14.43 9.92 2.99
CA ILE A 30 -15.50 10.18 2.03
C ILE A 30 -16.06 11.58 2.31
N ASN A 31 -16.01 12.46 1.32
CA ASN A 31 -16.53 13.82 1.46
C ASN A 31 -18.05 13.87 1.22
N GLY A 32 -18.66 15.06 1.35
CA GLY A 32 -20.10 15.28 1.13
C GLY A 32 -20.59 15.02 -0.30
N GLU A 33 -19.68 14.89 -1.27
CA GLU A 33 -19.96 14.57 -2.67
C GLU A 33 -19.76 13.08 -2.98
N VAL A 34 -19.59 12.25 -1.95
CA VAL A 34 -19.34 10.80 -2.09
C VAL A 34 -18.04 10.52 -2.87
N ARG A 35 -17.04 11.40 -2.72
CA ARG A 35 -15.71 11.24 -3.32
C ARG A 35 -14.73 10.73 -2.29
N ALA A 36 -13.90 9.77 -2.70
CA ALA A 36 -12.84 9.24 -1.85
C ALA A 36 -11.62 10.17 -1.87
N VAL A 37 -11.09 10.49 -0.69
CA VAL A 37 -9.97 11.42 -0.51
C VAL A 37 -8.88 10.72 0.30
N LEU A 38 -7.64 10.76 -0.22
CA LEU A 38 -6.47 10.31 0.53
C LEU A 38 -6.23 11.25 1.72
N ALA A 39 -6.06 10.68 2.91
CA ALA A 39 -5.82 11.42 4.14
C ALA A 39 -4.62 10.84 4.91
N ASP A 40 -4.22 11.54 5.97
CA ASP A 40 -3.10 11.18 6.86
C ASP A 40 -1.74 11.06 6.15
N SER A 41 -1.13 12.24 5.91
CA SER A 41 0.20 12.37 5.32
C SER A 41 1.34 12.26 6.34
N GLY A 42 1.11 11.70 7.52
CA GLY A 42 2.12 11.64 8.60
C GLY A 42 3.40 10.88 8.23
N LEU A 43 3.33 9.99 7.23
CA LEU A 43 4.48 9.28 6.66
C LEU A 43 4.83 9.72 5.24
N SER A 44 4.12 10.70 4.68
CA SER A 44 4.33 11.16 3.32
C SER A 44 5.63 11.95 3.21
N LYS A 45 6.34 11.74 2.10
CA LYS A 45 7.65 12.37 1.90
C LYS A 45 7.95 12.60 0.43
N ALA A 46 8.52 13.75 0.12
CA ALA A 46 9.05 14.01 -1.21
C ALA A 46 10.34 13.20 -1.44
N LEU A 47 10.50 12.65 -2.64
CA LEU A 47 11.73 11.95 -3.01
C LEU A 47 12.90 12.96 -3.05
N GLY A 48 14.01 12.60 -2.38
CA GLY A 48 15.20 13.45 -2.29
C GLY A 48 15.27 14.35 -1.06
N GLU A 49 14.20 14.46 -0.26
CA GLU A 49 14.31 15.07 1.06
C GLU A 49 15.12 14.16 1.99
N GLY A 50 16.19 14.69 2.59
CA GLY A 50 17.00 14.01 3.61
C GLY A 50 16.15 13.62 4.83
N PRO A 51 16.68 12.81 5.77
CA PRO A 51 15.93 12.45 6.99
C PRO A 51 15.43 13.72 7.67
N THR A 52 14.11 13.90 7.75
CA THR A 52 13.52 14.97 8.54
C THR A 52 13.79 14.61 10.00
N GLY A 53 14.73 15.32 10.62
CA GLY A 53 15.11 15.10 12.01
C GLY A 53 13.89 15.11 12.94
N LEU A 54 13.99 14.32 14.02
CA LEU A 54 12.97 14.00 15.03
C LEU A 54 11.93 12.93 14.64
N THR A 55 12.39 11.69 14.50
CA THR A 55 11.65 10.56 15.10
C THR A 55 12.66 9.60 15.71
N THR A 56 12.85 9.71 17.01
CA THR A 56 13.56 8.74 17.85
C THR A 56 12.69 7.49 18.02
N SER A 57 12.76 6.54 17.09
CA SER A 57 12.40 5.14 17.33
C SER A 57 12.88 4.27 16.16
N ASP A 58 13.71 3.26 16.43
CA ASP A 58 14.06 2.16 15.52
C ASP A 58 12.85 1.23 15.18
N SER A 59 11.62 1.71 15.32
CA SER A 59 10.41 0.95 15.07
C SER A 59 9.87 1.19 13.67
N PHE A 60 9.47 0.09 13.03
CA PHE A 60 8.77 0.08 11.74
C PHE A 60 7.61 1.10 11.72
N LYS A 61 7.55 1.90 10.66
CA LYS A 61 6.49 2.90 10.44
C LYS A 61 5.55 2.46 9.32
N GLY A 62 4.25 2.54 9.60
CA GLY A 62 3.19 2.17 8.66
C GLY A 62 2.42 0.94 9.11
N THR A 63 1.49 0.49 8.29
CA THR A 63 0.60 -0.63 8.61
C THR A 63 1.05 -1.91 7.92
N LEU A 64 1.59 -2.87 8.68
CA LEU A 64 2.30 -4.07 8.17
C LEU A 64 1.57 -4.84 7.07
N ARG A 65 0.24 -4.99 7.17
CA ARG A 65 -0.59 -5.74 6.20
C ARG A 65 -0.62 -5.12 4.80
N TYR A 66 -0.38 -3.81 4.71
CA TYR A 66 -0.40 -3.06 3.45
C TYR A 66 1.02 -2.82 2.92
N CYS A 67 2.04 -3.22 3.68
CA CYS A 67 3.42 -2.96 3.31
C CYS A 67 3.89 -3.94 2.25
N SER A 68 4.71 -3.44 1.35
CA SER A 68 5.33 -4.22 0.30
C SER A 68 6.51 -5.05 0.84
N PRO A 69 6.88 -6.16 0.17
CA PRO A 69 7.94 -7.05 0.63
C PRO A 69 9.29 -6.35 0.81
N GLU A 70 9.64 -5.40 -0.06
CA GLU A 70 10.91 -4.67 0.00
C GLU A 70 11.02 -3.75 1.23
N VAL A 71 9.91 -3.17 1.69
CA VAL A 71 9.87 -2.34 2.92
C VAL A 71 10.05 -3.20 4.18
N VAL A 72 9.68 -4.49 4.13
CA VAL A 72 9.81 -5.42 5.26
C VAL A 72 11.15 -6.15 5.29
N LYS A 73 11.75 -6.41 4.12
CA LYS A 73 13.00 -7.19 4.00
C LYS A 73 14.24 -6.44 4.45
N ASP A 74 14.28 -5.13 4.26
CA ASP A 74 15.46 -4.32 4.53
C ASP A 74 15.09 -3.19 5.48
N SER A 75 15.70 -3.19 6.67
CA SER A 75 15.50 -2.14 7.67
C SER A 75 16.00 -0.77 7.22
N ALA A 76 16.87 -0.71 6.21
CA ALA A 76 17.27 0.53 5.55
C ALA A 76 16.33 0.94 4.42
N SER A 77 15.49 0.02 3.92
CA SER A 77 14.53 0.31 2.86
C SER A 77 13.34 1.07 3.42
N SER A 78 13.25 2.36 3.07
CA SER A 78 12.06 3.15 3.35
C SER A 78 10.97 2.88 2.32
N HIS A 79 9.72 3.17 2.67
CA HIS A 79 8.63 3.34 1.71
C HIS A 79 9.07 4.13 0.48
N SER A 80 8.48 3.83 -0.67
CA SER A 80 8.81 4.34 -2.00
C SER A 80 7.53 4.55 -2.82
N LEU A 81 7.62 5.08 -4.05
CA LEU A 81 6.44 5.18 -4.92
C LEU A 81 5.89 3.78 -5.26
N PRO A 82 6.71 2.78 -5.61
CA PRO A 82 6.19 1.44 -5.85
C PRO A 82 5.58 0.76 -4.63
N SER A 83 6.09 1.03 -3.41
CA SER A 83 5.46 0.48 -2.21
C SER A 83 4.04 1.03 -1.99
N ASP A 84 3.77 2.27 -2.41
CA ASP A 84 2.40 2.81 -2.41
C ASP A 84 1.50 2.07 -3.42
N ILE A 85 2.04 1.62 -4.56
CA ILE A 85 1.26 0.86 -5.56
C ILE A 85 0.82 -0.50 -4.99
N TRP A 86 1.72 -1.17 -4.26
CA TRP A 86 1.39 -2.39 -3.52
C TRP A 86 0.29 -2.13 -2.47
N ALA A 87 0.48 -1.09 -1.65
CA ALA A 87 -0.46 -0.71 -0.61
C ALA A 87 -1.83 -0.29 -1.18
N TRP A 88 -1.84 0.40 -2.32
CA TRP A 88 -3.06 0.73 -3.05
C TRP A 88 -3.81 -0.54 -3.47
N ALA A 89 -3.13 -1.55 -4.00
CA ALA A 89 -3.78 -2.80 -4.38
C ALA A 89 -4.33 -3.57 -3.16
N CYS A 90 -3.60 -3.57 -2.03
CA CYS A 90 -4.11 -4.08 -0.76
C CYS A 90 -5.38 -3.35 -0.29
N LEU A 91 -5.43 -2.03 -0.45
CA LEU A 91 -6.59 -1.21 -0.11
C LEU A 91 -7.79 -1.55 -1.02
N ILE A 92 -7.57 -1.63 -2.33
CA ILE A 92 -8.63 -1.97 -3.29
C ILE A 92 -9.16 -3.38 -3.05
N LEU A 93 -8.29 -4.33 -2.71
CA LEU A 93 -8.70 -5.67 -2.29
C LEU A 93 -9.69 -5.59 -1.12
N GLU A 94 -9.34 -4.87 -0.06
CA GLU A 94 -10.19 -4.74 1.13
C GLU A 94 -11.54 -4.10 0.80
N VAL A 95 -11.55 -3.03 -0.02
CA VAL A 95 -12.78 -2.36 -0.43
C VAL A 95 -13.71 -3.27 -1.25
N LEU A 96 -13.15 -4.14 -2.10
CA LEU A 96 -13.96 -4.99 -2.97
C LEU A 96 -14.43 -6.28 -2.29
N MET A 97 -13.64 -6.80 -1.36
CA MET A 97 -13.85 -8.12 -0.76
C MET A 97 -14.30 -8.05 0.69
N ASP A 98 -14.38 -6.86 1.29
CA ASP A 98 -14.62 -6.64 2.72
C ASP A 98 -13.69 -7.48 3.61
N THR A 99 -12.46 -7.72 3.13
CA THR A 99 -11.49 -8.64 3.73
C THR A 99 -10.13 -7.98 3.77
N ILE A 100 -9.54 -7.90 4.96
CA ILE A 100 -8.22 -7.30 5.14
C ILE A 100 -7.11 -8.11 4.43
N PRO A 101 -6.04 -7.47 3.95
CA PRO A 101 -4.87 -8.16 3.42
C PRO A 101 -4.31 -9.17 4.43
N TYR A 102 -4.02 -10.39 3.95
CA TYR A 102 -3.48 -11.48 4.77
C TYR A 102 -4.40 -11.90 5.94
N ALA A 103 -5.72 -11.89 5.76
CA ALA A 103 -6.70 -12.13 6.83
C ALA A 103 -6.41 -13.37 7.71
N GLU A 104 -5.92 -14.46 7.11
CA GLU A 104 -5.58 -15.71 7.81
C GLU A 104 -4.35 -15.61 8.72
N LYS A 105 -3.50 -14.59 8.54
CA LYS A 105 -2.27 -14.42 9.30
C LYS A 105 -2.58 -13.71 10.63
N LYS A 106 -2.52 -14.44 11.74
CA LYS A 106 -2.92 -13.96 13.07
C LYS A 106 -1.85 -13.19 13.84
N SER A 107 -0.60 -13.18 13.38
CA SER A 107 0.51 -12.51 14.09
C SER A 107 1.38 -11.69 13.13
N PRO A 108 2.08 -10.64 13.61
CA PRO A 108 3.01 -9.88 12.78
C PRO A 108 4.07 -10.76 12.11
N HIS A 109 4.60 -11.73 12.84
CA HIS A 109 5.61 -12.67 12.33
C HIS A 109 5.09 -13.51 11.16
N SER A 110 3.83 -13.96 11.19
CA SER A 110 3.27 -14.74 10.07
C SER A 110 2.98 -13.89 8.83
N ILE A 111 2.69 -12.59 9.00
CA ILE A 111 2.58 -11.64 7.90
C ILE A 111 3.95 -11.36 7.29
N ILE A 112 4.97 -11.11 8.12
CA ILE A 112 6.35 -10.89 7.67
C ILE A 112 6.85 -12.12 6.90
N PHE A 113 6.63 -13.33 7.45
CA PHE A 113 7.01 -14.57 6.78
C PHE A 113 6.32 -14.71 5.41
N ALA A 114 5.01 -14.45 5.34
CA ALA A 114 4.25 -14.48 4.08
C ALA A 114 4.84 -13.51 3.03
N LEU A 115 5.10 -12.25 3.42
CA LEU A 115 5.71 -11.24 2.54
C LEU A 115 7.10 -11.66 2.05
N VAL A 116 7.95 -12.16 2.94
CA VAL A 116 9.32 -12.59 2.59
C VAL A 116 9.29 -13.80 1.65
N SER A 117 8.35 -14.73 1.85
CA SER A 117 8.11 -15.90 1.01
C SER A 117 7.42 -15.60 -0.33
N GLY A 118 7.01 -14.35 -0.58
CA GLY A 118 6.33 -13.96 -1.81
C GLY A 118 4.86 -14.38 -1.88
N GLU A 119 4.23 -14.66 -0.73
CA GLU A 119 2.80 -14.92 -0.65
C GLU A 119 2.02 -13.62 -0.87
N LEU A 120 1.01 -13.67 -1.74
CA LEU A 120 0.20 -12.51 -2.08
C LEU A 120 -0.82 -12.18 -0.97
N PRO A 121 -1.26 -10.91 -0.87
CA PRO A 121 -2.25 -10.47 0.12
C PRO A 121 -3.59 -11.24 0.12
N ALA A 122 -3.98 -11.76 -1.05
CA ALA A 122 -5.07 -12.69 -1.24
C ALA A 122 -4.73 -13.62 -2.42
N GLN A 123 -5.21 -14.86 -2.41
CA GLN A 123 -5.03 -15.75 -3.55
C GLN A 123 -6.02 -15.39 -4.66
N ALA A 124 -5.61 -15.50 -5.92
CA ALA A 124 -6.47 -15.18 -7.06
C ALA A 124 -7.78 -15.99 -7.10
N ALA A 125 -7.78 -17.20 -6.51
CA ALA A 125 -8.95 -18.06 -6.36
C ALA A 125 -9.99 -17.50 -5.39
N ASP A 126 -9.55 -16.77 -4.36
CA ASP A 126 -10.41 -16.20 -3.31
C ASP A 126 -11.08 -14.89 -3.75
N LEU A 127 -10.57 -14.28 -4.83
CA LEU A 127 -11.13 -13.08 -5.40
C LEU A 127 -12.42 -13.42 -6.13
N PHE A 128 -13.59 -13.35 -5.47
CA PHE A 128 -14.89 -13.30 -6.16
C PHE A 128 -15.13 -11.91 -6.77
N ILE A 129 -14.14 -11.36 -7.47
CA ILE A 129 -14.27 -10.04 -8.08
C ILE A 129 -14.97 -10.20 -9.43
N PRO A 130 -16.16 -9.57 -9.63
CA PRO A 130 -16.96 -9.73 -10.85
C PRO A 130 -16.30 -9.16 -12.10
N VAL A 131 -15.22 -8.39 -11.97
CA VAL A 131 -14.54 -7.70 -13.07
C VAL A 131 -13.16 -8.31 -13.30
N SER A 132 -13.00 -9.09 -14.37
CA SER A 132 -11.72 -9.76 -14.70
C SER A 132 -10.53 -8.79 -14.80
N GLY A 133 -10.78 -7.57 -15.27
CA GLY A 133 -9.75 -6.54 -15.44
C GLY A 133 -9.11 -6.09 -14.13
N ILE A 134 -9.87 -5.97 -13.04
CA ILE A 134 -9.30 -5.47 -11.78
C ILE A 134 -8.44 -6.53 -11.09
N LYS A 135 -8.77 -7.82 -11.24
CA LYS A 135 -7.90 -8.93 -10.77
C LYS A 135 -6.52 -8.87 -11.43
N LEU A 136 -6.49 -8.63 -12.74
CA LEU A 136 -5.24 -8.49 -13.49
C LEU A 136 -4.42 -7.31 -12.97
N VAL A 137 -5.06 -6.15 -12.78
CA VAL A 137 -4.40 -4.95 -12.26
C VAL A 137 -3.85 -5.18 -10.84
N LEU A 138 -4.62 -5.78 -9.93
CA LEU A 138 -4.14 -6.09 -8.58
C LEU A 138 -2.93 -7.04 -8.62
N GLY A 139 -2.96 -8.05 -9.49
CA GLY A 139 -1.83 -8.96 -9.69
C GLY A 139 -0.57 -8.26 -10.20
N GLN A 140 -0.70 -7.27 -11.08
CA GLN A 140 0.41 -6.44 -11.56
C GLN A 140 0.96 -5.55 -10.45
N CYS A 141 0.09 -4.93 -9.65
CA CYS A 141 0.51 -4.10 -8.51
C CYS A 141 1.24 -4.89 -7.41
N TRP A 142 0.98 -6.19 -7.28
CA TRP A 142 1.69 -7.08 -6.35
C TRP A 142 2.87 -7.82 -6.99
N ALA A 143 3.38 -7.35 -8.13
CA ALA A 143 4.63 -7.88 -8.67
C ALA A 143 5.77 -7.63 -7.66
N VAL A 144 6.55 -8.69 -7.39
CA VAL A 144 7.69 -8.64 -6.46
C VAL A 144 8.81 -7.74 -6.99
N ASP A 145 8.84 -7.48 -8.30
CA ASP A 145 9.74 -6.52 -8.93
C ASP A 145 8.96 -5.24 -9.25
N PRO A 146 9.13 -4.16 -8.46
CA PRO A 146 8.42 -2.90 -8.66
C PRO A 146 8.81 -2.14 -9.95
N CYS A 147 9.85 -2.59 -10.66
CA CYS A 147 10.34 -1.96 -11.88
C CYS A 147 9.80 -2.58 -13.18
N LYS A 148 8.89 -3.56 -13.09
CA LYS A 148 8.29 -4.23 -14.26
C LYS A 148 6.86 -3.79 -14.56
#